data_AF-A0A971D547-F1
#
_entry.id   AF-A0A971D547-F1
#
_cell.length_a   1.000
_cell.length_b   1.000
_cell.length_c   1.000
_cell.angle_alpha   90.00
_cell.angle_beta   90.00
_cell.angle_gamma   90.00
#
_symmetry.space_group_name_H-M   'P 1'
#
loop_
_entity.id
_entity.type
_entity.pdbx_description
1 polymer ?
#
loop_
_entity_poly.entity_id
_entity_poly.type
_entity_poly.pdbx_seq_one_letter_code
_entity_poly.pdbx_strand_id
1 'polypeptide(L)'
;MLGRVYAPRSAEAGAGGGRVSATGAFEVDPWAIRETSLDLDRLAQSESIFALSNGHLGIRGTLDEGEPCALVGTYLNGFHESYPILYP
;
A
#
# COMPACT_ATOMS: atom_id res chain seq x y z
N MET A 1 -25.81 16.92 20.93
CA MET A 1 -24.33 16.90 20.81
C MET A 1 -23.99 15.99 19.63
N LEU A 2 -24.22 16.46 18.40
CA LEU A 2 -24.09 15.63 17.20
C LEU A 2 -22.62 15.58 16.75
N GLY A 3 -21.99 14.42 16.88
CA GLY A 3 -20.77 14.10 16.14
C GLY A 3 -21.14 13.84 14.68
N ARG A 4 -20.70 14.72 13.78
CA ARG A 4 -20.78 14.46 12.34
C ARG A 4 -19.93 13.23 12.04
N VAL A 5 -20.60 12.11 11.82
CA VAL A 5 -20.02 10.93 11.19
C VAL A 5 -19.49 11.39 9.81
N TYR A 6 -18.22 11.11 9.58
CA TYR A 6 -17.51 11.39 8.34
C TYR A 6 -18.31 10.84 7.15
N ALA A 7 -18.83 11.75 6.32
CA ALA A 7 -19.35 11.40 5.00
C ALA A 7 -18.20 11.54 4.01
N PRO A 8 -17.72 10.46 3.37
CA PRO A 8 -16.81 10.62 2.25
C PRO A 8 -17.56 11.42 1.18
N ARG A 9 -17.03 12.59 0.85
CA ARG A 9 -17.58 13.44 -0.20
C ARG A 9 -17.64 12.58 -1.46
N SER A 10 -18.85 12.47 -2.01
CA SER A 10 -19.18 11.77 -3.25
C SER A 10 -18.09 11.97 -4.27
N ALA A 11 -17.68 10.90 -4.93
CA ALA A 11 -16.74 10.88 -6.03
C ALA A 11 -17.13 11.93 -7.09
N GLU A 12 -16.54 13.12 -6.99
CA GLU A 12 -16.44 14.06 -8.09
C GLU A 12 -15.23 13.61 -8.90
N ALA A 13 -15.51 12.83 -9.95
CA ALA A 13 -14.58 12.70 -11.06
C ALA A 13 -14.44 14.09 -11.70
N GLY A 14 -13.29 14.75 -11.49
CA GLY A 14 -12.97 16.00 -12.18
C GLY A 14 -11.79 16.78 -11.58
N ALA A 15 -10.64 16.68 -12.26
CA ALA A 15 -9.53 17.64 -12.31
C ALA A 15 -8.51 17.72 -11.15
N GLY A 16 -7.48 16.86 -11.22
CA GLY A 16 -6.12 17.33 -11.50
C GLY A 16 -5.41 18.26 -10.51
N GLY A 17 -5.57 18.05 -9.20
CA GLY A 17 -4.86 18.81 -8.16
C GLY A 17 -3.90 18.00 -7.28
N GLY A 18 -3.89 16.67 -7.41
CA GLY A 18 -3.01 15.79 -6.65
C GLY A 18 -1.55 16.00 -7.05
N ARG A 19 -0.67 16.17 -6.07
CA ARG A 19 0.77 16.28 -6.35
C ARG A 19 1.26 14.92 -6.85
N VAL A 20 2.00 14.91 -7.95
CA VAL A 20 2.64 13.67 -8.40
C VAL A 20 3.87 13.42 -7.53
N SER A 21 4.05 12.18 -7.07
CA SER A 21 5.26 11.74 -6.36
C SER A 21 6.50 11.99 -7.22
N ALA A 22 7.67 12.16 -6.61
CA ALA A 22 8.93 12.48 -7.30
C ALA A 22 9.29 11.50 -8.44
N THR A 23 8.74 10.28 -8.41
CA THR A 23 8.99 9.25 -9.44
C THR A 23 7.86 9.12 -10.47
N GLY A 24 6.86 10.00 -10.46
CA GLY A 24 5.77 9.98 -11.44
C GLY A 24 4.67 8.94 -11.22
N ALA A 25 4.92 7.92 -10.39
CA ALA A 25 4.08 6.73 -10.30
C ALA A 25 2.79 6.87 -9.47
N PHE A 26 2.72 7.86 -8.59
CA PHE A 26 1.61 8.00 -7.65
C PHE A 26 1.08 9.43 -7.63
N GLU A 27 -0.24 9.56 -7.61
CA GLU A 27 -0.94 10.79 -7.29
C GLU A 27 -1.10 10.88 -5.76
N VAL A 28 -0.81 12.05 -5.20
CA VAL A 28 -0.82 12.30 -3.76
C VAL A 28 -1.87 13.35 -3.44
N ASP A 29 -2.87 12.93 -2.68
CA ASP A 29 -3.91 13.75 -2.07
C ASP A 29 -3.64 13.89 -0.55
N PRO A 30 -4.26 14.84 0.16
CA PRO A 30 -3.99 15.05 1.59
C PRO A 30 -4.20 13.82 2.48
N TRP A 31 -5.06 12.88 2.06
CA TRP A 31 -5.43 11.67 2.82
C TRP A 31 -5.43 10.40 1.97
N ALA A 32 -4.87 10.45 0.76
CA ALA A 32 -4.82 9.29 -0.12
C ALA A 32 -3.57 9.32 -0.99
N ILE A 33 -3.06 8.12 -1.27
CA ILE A 33 -2.09 7.87 -2.33
C ILE A 33 -2.83 7.03 -3.36
N ARG A 34 -2.69 7.37 -4.63
CA ARG A 34 -3.39 6.70 -5.72
C ARG A 34 -2.43 6.30 -6.81
N GLU A 35 -2.56 5.06 -7.25
CA GLU A 35 -1.98 4.55 -8.48
C GLU A 35 -3.13 4.46 -9.50
N THR A 36 -3.00 5.14 -10.64
CA THR A 36 -4.06 5.23 -11.65
C THR A 36 -3.88 4.25 -12.81
N SER A 37 -2.72 3.60 -12.88
CA SER A 37 -2.36 2.58 -13.86
C SER A 37 -1.47 1.53 -13.21
N LEU A 38 -1.72 0.25 -13.49
CA LEU A 38 -0.88 -0.85 -13.03
C LEU A 38 0.40 -0.92 -13.86
N ASP A 39 1.55 -0.74 -13.20
CA ASP A 39 2.89 -0.92 -13.80
C ASP A 39 3.59 -2.14 -13.17
N LEU A 40 3.73 -3.21 -13.95
CA LEU A 40 4.27 -4.48 -13.47
C LEU A 40 5.76 -4.39 -13.12
N ASP A 41 6.51 -3.47 -13.73
CA ASP A 41 7.93 -3.27 -13.41
C ASP A 41 8.12 -2.62 -12.03
N ARG A 42 7.03 -2.10 -11.44
CA ARG A 42 7.03 -1.37 -10.17
C ARG A 42 6.22 -2.07 -9.08
N LEU A 43 5.74 -3.28 -9.33
CA LEU A 43 4.92 -4.08 -8.42
C LEU A 43 5.50 -4.16 -7.00
N ALA A 44 6.81 -4.43 -6.87
CA ALA A 44 7.49 -4.51 -5.57
C ALA A 44 7.42 -3.21 -4.76
N GLN A 45 7.43 -2.06 -5.45
CA GLN A 45 7.30 -0.74 -4.84
C GLN A 45 5.85 -0.49 -4.43
N SER A 46 4.89 -0.70 -5.33
CA SER A 46 3.47 -0.50 -5.06
C SER A 46 2.98 -1.37 -3.89
N GLU A 47 3.36 -2.65 -3.86
CA GLU A 47 3.06 -3.57 -2.74
C GLU A 47 3.60 -3.08 -1.39
N SER A 48 4.73 -2.37 -1.39
CA SER A 48 5.32 -1.83 -0.16
C SER A 48 4.62 -0.54 0.28
N ILE A 49 4.26 0.33 -0.66
CA ILE A 49 3.59 1.61 -0.39
C ILE A 49 2.16 1.40 0.09
N PHE A 50 1.45 0.44 -0.50
CA PHE A 50 0.06 0.12 -0.17
C PHE A 50 -0.07 -0.96 0.92
N ALA A 51 1.01 -1.30 1.62
CA ALA A 51 0.96 -2.21 2.75
C ALA A 51 0.10 -1.65 3.90
N LEU A 52 -0.70 -2.52 4.52
CA LEU A 52 -1.56 -2.17 5.65
C LEU A 52 -1.08 -2.87 6.93
N SER A 53 -1.22 -2.19 8.06
CA SER A 53 -0.91 -2.78 9.37
C SER A 53 -1.63 -2.09 10.51
N ASN A 54 -1.86 -2.83 11.60
CA ASN A 54 -2.35 -2.32 12.88
C ASN A 54 -1.29 -2.40 14.00
N GLY A 55 -0.03 -2.66 13.66
CA GLY A 55 1.07 -2.87 14.61
C GLY A 55 1.19 -4.30 15.15
N HIS A 56 0.13 -5.11 15.09
CA HIS A 56 0.17 -6.54 15.42
C HIS A 56 0.26 -7.42 14.17
N LEU A 57 -0.57 -7.15 13.16
CA LEU A 57 -0.58 -7.82 11.87
C LEU A 57 -0.24 -6.81 10.78
N GLY A 58 0.57 -7.19 9.80
CA GLY A 58 0.86 -6.42 8.61
C GLY A 58 0.74 -7.28 7.35
N ILE A 59 0.24 -6.71 6.27
CA ILE A 59 0.07 -7.37 4.97
C ILE A 59 0.58 -6.42 3.89
N ARG A 60 1.34 -6.94 2.93
CA ARG A 60 1.76 -6.18 1.75
C ARG A 60 0.55 -5.88 0.85
N GLY A 61 0.61 -4.78 0.10
CA GLY A 61 -0.43 -4.38 -0.87
C GLY A 61 -0.39 -5.22 -2.16
N THR A 62 -0.36 -6.55 -2.03
CA THR A 62 -0.44 -7.47 -3.18
C THR A 62 -1.86 -7.51 -3.75
N LEU A 63 -1.97 -7.85 -5.03
CA LEU A 63 -3.26 -8.09 -5.67
C LEU A 63 -3.90 -9.37 -5.12
N ASP A 64 -5.22 -9.37 -4.97
CA ASP A 64 -5.98 -10.49 -4.39
C ASP A 64 -6.02 -11.71 -5.32
N GLU A 65 -5.77 -11.52 -6.62
CA GLU A 65 -5.66 -12.57 -7.63
C GLU A 65 -4.42 -13.47 -7.44
N GLY A 66 -3.47 -13.05 -6.62
CA GLY A 66 -2.24 -13.77 -6.30
C GLY A 66 -1.10 -13.54 -7.30
N GLU A 67 -1.38 -13.55 -8.60
CA GLU A 67 -0.41 -13.21 -9.65
C GLU A 67 -1.00 -12.13 -10.58
N PRO A 68 -0.19 -11.13 -11.00
CA PRO A 68 1.24 -10.96 -10.77
C PRO A 68 1.58 -10.41 -9.37
N CYS A 69 2.58 -10.97 -8.70
CA CYS A 69 3.15 -10.43 -7.45
C CYS A 69 4.68 -10.41 -7.48
N ALA A 70 5.29 -9.43 -6.81
CA ALA A 70 6.74 -9.39 -6.61
C ALA A 70 7.16 -10.08 -5.31
N LEU A 71 6.46 -9.78 -4.21
CA LEU A 71 6.68 -10.44 -2.93
C LEU A 71 5.39 -10.52 -2.11
N VAL A 72 4.84 -11.72 -1.99
CA VAL A 72 3.73 -12.00 -1.08
C VAL A 72 4.24 -12.03 0.36
N GLY A 73 3.55 -11.33 1.26
CA GLY A 73 3.97 -11.28 2.66
C GLY A 73 2.88 -10.82 3.62
N THR A 74 2.61 -11.67 4.60
CA THR A 74 1.83 -11.37 5.81
C THR A 74 2.72 -11.60 7.01
N TYR A 75 2.79 -10.62 7.91
CA TYR A 75 3.71 -10.59 9.03
C TYR A 75 2.98 -10.40 10.35
N LEU A 76 3.33 -11.19 11.35
CA LEU A 76 2.81 -11.11 12.71
C LEU A 76 3.91 -10.59 13.64
N ASN A 77 3.63 -9.51 14.36
CA ASN A 77 4.58 -8.92 15.30
C ASN A 77 4.95 -9.92 16.40
N GLY A 78 6.25 -10.10 16.61
CA GLY A 78 6.82 -11.03 17.58
C GLY A 78 6.98 -12.47 17.07
N PHE A 79 6.34 -12.81 15.94
CA PHE A 79 6.52 -14.12 15.32
C PHE A 79 7.69 -14.10 14.34
N HIS A 80 8.74 -14.83 14.68
CA HIS A 80 9.94 -14.93 13.88
C HIS A 80 10.60 -16.28 14.09
N GLU A 81 11.45 -16.65 13.13
CA GLU A 81 12.28 -17.83 13.21
C GLU A 81 13.75 -17.42 13.33
N SER A 82 14.53 -18.20 14.07
CA SER A 82 15.97 -18.00 14.20
C SER A 82 16.70 -19.17 13.56
N TYR A 83 17.61 -18.85 12.65
CA TYR A 83 18.48 -19.84 12.01
C TYR A 83 19.95 -19.50 12.32
N PRO A 84 20.81 -20.51 12.52
CA PRO A 84 22.24 -20.27 12.67
C PRO A 84 22.82 -19.67 11.39
N ILE A 85 23.66 -18.64 11.53
CA ILE A 85 24.39 -18.06 10.40
C ILE A 85 25.49 -19.04 10.00
N LEU A 86 25.44 -19.55 8.76
CA LEU A 86 26.47 -20.41 8.20
C LEU A 86 27.49 -19.55 7.45
N TYR A 87 28.75 -19.61 7.87
CA TYR A 87 29.87 -19.04 7.13
C TYR A 87 30.50 -20.12 6.24
N PRO A 88 30.78 -19.83 4.95
CA PRO A 88 31.48 -20.75 4.05
C PRO A 88 32.96 -20.91 4.38
#